data_AF-A0A497GCJ0-F1
#
_entry.id   AF-A0A497GCJ0-F1
#
_cell.length_a   1.000
_cell.length_b   1.000
_cell.length_c   1.000
_cell.angle_alpha   90.00
_cell.angle_beta   90.00
_cell.angle_gamma   90.00
#
_symmetry.space_group_name_H-M   'P 1'
#
loop_
_entity.id
_entity.type
_entity.pdbx_description
1 polymer ?
#
loop_
_entity_poly.entity_id
_entity_poly.type
_entity_poly.pdbx_seq_one_letter_code
_entity_poly.pdbx_strand_id
1 'polypeptide(L)'
;MQSLTQVPNVKVKYVQYIFYASAVLSILDAIISLTNPFIRYYAGANVLLWGIIFAAIDFFVGWYLNSLKPLSWWIALVLLVLGVIGGLIGLTRLSIMSLISLLIAGYGLYLLLQPDVQMLYLHRIQFNIFGGGPSPYPQQYYQQPAAPQVQQPAPATQQPKCPVCGSPLVWVQQYRRWYCTKCNKYY
;
A
#
# COMPACT_ATOMS: atom_id res chain seq x y z
N MET A 1 8.89 -22.42 -8.36
CA MET A 1 8.53 -22.00 -6.99
C MET A 1 8.30 -20.50 -7.03
N GLN A 2 7.04 -20.09 -7.20
CA GLN A 2 6.68 -18.67 -7.26
C GLN A 2 6.90 -18.05 -5.88
N SER A 3 7.67 -16.97 -5.83
CA SER A 3 8.04 -16.28 -4.61
C SER A 3 6.78 -15.77 -3.89
N LEU A 4 6.53 -16.31 -2.69
CA LEU A 4 5.44 -15.94 -1.79
C LEU A 4 5.44 -14.46 -1.38
N THR A 5 6.44 -13.67 -1.78
CA THR A 5 6.54 -12.22 -1.55
C THR A 5 5.90 -11.36 -2.61
N GLN A 6 5.67 -11.89 -3.82
CA GLN A 6 5.05 -11.12 -4.91
C GLN A 6 3.52 -11.14 -4.82
N VAL A 7 2.95 -12.24 -4.32
CA VAL A 7 1.49 -12.46 -4.18
C VAL A 7 0.77 -11.48 -3.24
N PRO A 8 1.28 -11.11 -2.04
CA PRO A 8 0.56 -10.20 -1.15
C PRO A 8 0.46 -8.76 -1.70
N ASN A 9 1.42 -8.34 -2.53
CA ASN A 9 1.40 -7.01 -3.15
C ASN A 9 0.33 -6.86 -4.24
N VAL A 10 -0.01 -7.95 -4.94
CA VAL A 10 -0.97 -7.88 -6.06
C VAL A 10 -2.39 -7.60 -5.54
N LYS A 11 -2.80 -8.25 -4.44
CA LYS A 11 -4.12 -8.03 -3.82
C LYS A 11 -4.31 -6.60 -3.33
N VAL A 12 -3.28 -6.02 -2.72
CA VAL A 12 -3.29 -4.61 -2.28
C VAL A 12 -3.44 -3.66 -3.46
N LYS A 13 -2.73 -3.92 -4.55
CA LYS A 13 -2.86 -3.12 -5.78
C LYS A 13 -4.27 -3.20 -6.36
N TYR A 14 -4.96 -4.34 -6.29
CA TYR A 14 -6.36 -4.42 -6.71
C TYR A 14 -7.28 -3.54 -5.88
N VAL A 15 -7.11 -3.51 -4.55
CA VAL A 15 -7.87 -2.59 -3.67
C VAL A 15 -7.59 -1.14 -4.06
N GLN A 16 -6.32 -0.79 -4.32
CA GLN A 16 -5.96 0.55 -4.76
C GLN A 16 -6.60 0.92 -6.12
N TYR A 17 -6.57 0.01 -7.10
CA TYR A 17 -7.19 0.23 -8.40
C TYR A 17 -8.70 0.40 -8.32
N ILE A 18 -9.37 -0.26 -7.37
CA ILE A 18 -10.80 -0.08 -7.12
C ILE A 18 -11.11 1.38 -6.71
N PHE A 19 -10.30 1.97 -5.83
CA PHE A 19 -10.46 3.38 -5.45
C PHE A 19 -10.18 4.36 -6.60
N TYR A 20 -9.19 4.06 -7.46
CA TYR A 20 -8.97 4.90 -8.64
C TYR A 20 -10.09 4.76 -9.67
N ALA A 21 -10.64 3.56 -9.85
CA ALA A 21 -11.78 3.34 -10.71
C ALA A 21 -13.03 4.06 -10.19
N SER A 22 -13.29 4.04 -8.87
CA SER A 22 -14.42 4.77 -8.27
C SER A 22 -14.28 6.28 -8.40
N ALA A 23 -13.05 6.81 -8.28
CA ALA A 23 -12.78 8.22 -8.50
C ALA A 23 -13.15 8.66 -9.93
N VAL A 24 -12.73 7.89 -10.94
CA VAL A 24 -13.05 8.17 -12.35
C VAL A 24 -14.55 8.07 -12.61
N LEU A 25 -15.20 7.03 -12.08
CA LEU A 25 -16.65 6.85 -12.22
C LEU A 25 -17.44 8.00 -11.58
N SER A 26 -16.99 8.52 -10.45
CA SER A 26 -17.62 9.66 -9.78
C SER A 26 -17.57 10.94 -10.63
N ILE A 27 -16.47 11.17 -11.34
CA ILE A 27 -16.35 12.30 -12.27
C ILE A 27 -17.27 12.10 -13.47
N LEU A 28 -17.27 10.89 -14.05
CA LEU A 28 -18.11 10.57 -15.20
C LEU A 28 -19.60 10.71 -14.88
N ASP A 29 -20.05 10.24 -13.72
CA ASP A 29 -21.45 10.36 -13.28
C ASP A 29 -21.87 11.82 -13.12
N ALA A 30 -20.98 12.67 -12.58
CA ALA A 30 -21.22 14.10 -12.46
C ALA A 30 -21.32 14.79 -13.83
N ILE A 31 -20.46 14.42 -14.80
CA ILE A 31 -20.50 14.96 -16.16
C ILE A 31 -21.79 14.51 -16.88
N ILE A 32 -22.14 13.23 -16.79
CA ILE A 32 -23.36 12.69 -17.39
C ILE A 32 -24.59 13.37 -16.78
N SER A 33 -24.61 13.59 -15.46
CA SER A 33 -25.71 14.25 -14.77
C SER A 33 -25.96 15.69 -15.28
N LEU A 34 -24.94 16.39 -15.76
CA LEU A 34 -25.09 17.72 -16.37
C LEU A 34 -25.76 17.71 -17.75
N THR A 35 -25.80 16.56 -18.43
CA THR A 35 -26.55 16.43 -19.69
C THR A 35 -28.05 16.42 -19.46
N ASN A 36 -28.49 16.15 -18.23
CA ASN A 36 -29.91 16.21 -17.86
C ASN A 36 -30.33 17.67 -17.59
N PRO A 37 -31.24 18.24 -18.42
CA PRO A 37 -31.63 19.65 -18.32
C PRO A 37 -32.30 19.99 -16.99
N PHE A 38 -33.00 19.02 -16.37
CA PHE A 38 -33.64 19.21 -15.07
C PHE A 38 -32.60 19.36 -13.95
N ILE A 39 -31.61 18.47 -13.91
CA ILE A 39 -30.51 18.54 -12.92
C ILE A 39 -29.68 19.80 -13.14
N ARG A 40 -29.40 20.15 -14.38
CA ARG A 40 -28.62 21.34 -14.72
C ARG A 40 -29.28 22.63 -14.22
N TYR A 41 -30.61 22.73 -14.28
CA TYR A 41 -31.37 23.90 -13.86
C TYR A 41 -31.47 24.04 -12.33
N TYR A 42 -31.69 22.94 -11.59
CA TYR A 42 -31.90 22.99 -10.15
C TYR A 42 -30.63 22.77 -9.31
N ALA A 43 -29.63 22.07 -9.84
CA ALA A 43 -28.49 21.57 -9.05
C ALA A 43 -27.14 21.60 -9.78
N GLY A 44 -27.07 22.15 -10.99
CA GLY A 44 -25.94 21.94 -11.93
C GLY A 44 -24.55 22.19 -11.34
N ALA A 45 -24.31 23.36 -10.72
CA ALA A 45 -23.00 23.67 -10.13
C ALA A 45 -22.67 22.79 -8.91
N ASN A 46 -23.69 22.45 -8.10
CA ASN A 46 -23.52 21.65 -6.90
C ASN A 46 -23.20 20.18 -7.23
N VAL A 47 -23.81 19.62 -8.28
CA VAL A 47 -23.58 18.21 -8.67
C VAL A 47 -22.14 17.99 -9.15
N LEU A 48 -21.60 18.91 -9.95
CA LEU A 48 -20.21 18.81 -10.42
C LEU A 48 -19.21 19.02 -9.28
N LEU A 49 -19.49 19.96 -8.36
CA LEU A 49 -18.67 20.17 -7.16
C LEU A 49 -18.62 18.91 -6.29
N TRP A 50 -19.78 18.31 -6.01
CA TRP A 50 -19.86 17.07 -5.22
C TRP A 50 -19.15 15.91 -5.90
N GLY A 51 -19.33 15.74 -7.22
CA GLY A 51 -18.61 14.71 -7.98
C GLY A 51 -17.09 14.84 -7.90
N ILE A 52 -16.57 16.07 -8.00
CA ILE A 52 -15.13 16.33 -7.86
C ILE A 52 -14.65 16.06 -6.43
N ILE A 53 -15.41 16.46 -5.42
CA ILE A 53 -15.06 16.21 -4.01
C ILE A 53 -14.95 14.70 -3.74
N PHE A 54 -15.95 13.92 -4.16
CA PHE A 54 -15.92 12.47 -3.99
C PHE A 54 -14.77 11.82 -4.75
N ALA A 55 -14.53 12.24 -5.98
CA ALA A 55 -13.40 11.74 -6.77
C ALA A 55 -12.04 12.06 -6.12
N ALA A 56 -11.90 13.26 -5.56
CA ALA A 56 -10.69 13.64 -4.83
C ALA A 56 -10.51 12.76 -3.59
N ILE A 57 -11.56 12.54 -2.80
CA ILE A 57 -11.52 11.67 -1.61
C ILE A 57 -11.05 10.26 -2.01
N ASP A 58 -11.68 9.65 -3.01
CA ASP A 58 -11.31 8.30 -3.48
C ASP A 58 -9.87 8.24 -4.00
N PHE A 59 -9.44 9.25 -4.75
CA PHE A 59 -8.07 9.35 -5.24
C PHE A 59 -7.05 9.45 -4.10
N PHE A 60 -7.30 10.33 -3.13
CA PHE A 60 -6.43 10.49 -1.96
C PHE A 60 -6.39 9.23 -1.12
N VAL A 61 -7.48 8.48 -1.01
CA VAL A 61 -7.53 7.22 -0.28
C VAL A 61 -6.74 6.13 -0.99
N GLY A 62 -6.87 6.02 -2.31
CA GLY A 62 -6.03 5.12 -3.12
C GLY A 62 -4.54 5.47 -2.97
N TRP A 63 -4.19 6.75 -3.02
CA TRP A 63 -2.82 7.22 -2.78
C TRP A 63 -2.33 6.96 -1.34
N TYR A 64 -3.21 7.12 -0.36
CA TYR A 64 -2.92 6.91 1.05
C TYR A 64 -2.74 5.41 1.39
N LEU A 65 -3.50 4.53 0.74
CA LEU A 65 -3.31 3.08 0.80
C LEU A 65 -1.96 2.66 0.23
N ASN A 66 -1.51 3.28 -0.86
CA ASN A 66 -0.16 3.07 -1.41
C ASN A 66 0.97 3.48 -0.45
N SER A 67 0.71 4.48 0.40
CA SER A 67 1.65 4.90 1.44
C SER A 67 1.72 3.94 2.62
N LEU A 68 0.83 2.93 2.69
CA LEU A 68 0.80 1.89 3.72
C LEU A 68 0.87 2.45 5.16
N LYS A 69 0.25 3.61 5.39
CA LYS A 69 0.19 4.23 6.73
C LYS A 69 -0.77 3.47 7.64
N PRO A 70 -0.56 3.45 8.97
CA PRO A 70 -1.35 2.62 9.89
C PRO A 70 -2.85 2.94 9.87
N LEU A 71 -3.22 4.19 9.60
CA LEU A 71 -4.63 4.61 9.53
C LEU A 71 -5.31 4.27 8.20
N SER A 72 -4.57 3.86 7.15
CA SER A 72 -5.13 3.76 5.80
C SER A 72 -6.19 2.67 5.68
N TRP A 73 -6.02 1.56 6.39
CA TRP A 73 -6.97 0.46 6.39
C TRP A 73 -8.32 0.86 6.98
N TRP A 74 -8.32 1.57 8.11
CA TRP A 74 -9.56 2.04 8.76
C TRP A 74 -10.30 3.07 7.90
N ILE A 75 -9.57 4.00 7.29
CA ILE A 75 -10.16 5.00 6.38
C ILE A 75 -10.81 4.31 5.17
N ALA A 76 -10.10 3.36 4.56
CA ALA A 76 -10.63 2.60 3.42
C ALA A 76 -11.87 1.79 3.78
N LEU A 77 -11.88 1.16 4.97
CA LEU A 77 -13.04 0.41 5.46
C LEU A 77 -14.25 1.31 5.62
N VAL A 78 -14.10 2.44 6.32
CA VAL A 78 -15.20 3.39 6.56
C VAL A 78 -15.77 3.91 5.23
N LEU A 79 -14.91 4.26 4.28
CA LEU A 79 -15.34 4.76 2.97
C LEU A 79 -16.03 3.71 2.13
N LEU A 80 -15.54 2.47 2.12
CA LEU A 80 -16.21 1.38 1.41
C LEU A 80 -17.58 1.07 2.01
N VAL A 81 -17.72 1.09 3.34
CA VAL A 81 -19.02 0.94 4.02
C VAL A 81 -19.97 2.08 3.65
N LEU A 82 -19.50 3.34 3.69
CA LEU A 82 -20.29 4.48 3.24
C LEU A 82 -20.69 4.37 1.76
N GLY A 83 -19.79 3.89 0.91
CA GLY A 83 -20.06 3.64 -0.50
C GLY A 83 -21.14 2.58 -0.72
N VAL A 84 -21.11 1.48 0.04
CA VAL A 84 -22.16 0.46 0.01
C VAL A 84 -23.50 1.04 0.47
N ILE A 85 -23.53 1.80 1.57
CA ILE A 85 -24.74 2.45 2.07
C ILE A 85 -25.31 3.43 1.02
N GLY A 86 -24.45 4.27 0.43
CA GLY A 86 -24.83 5.19 -0.64
C GLY A 86 -25.37 4.47 -1.87
N GLY A 87 -24.74 3.35 -2.26
CA GLY A 87 -25.22 2.49 -3.33
C GLY A 87 -26.60 1.91 -3.04
N LEU A 88 -26.84 1.40 -1.82
CA LEU A 88 -28.14 0.87 -1.40
C LEU A 88 -29.23 1.95 -1.42
N ILE A 89 -28.94 3.16 -0.96
CA ILE A 89 -29.87 4.29 -1.05
C ILE A 89 -30.14 4.62 -2.53
N GLY A 90 -29.11 4.60 -3.39
CA GLY A 90 -29.24 4.83 -4.83
C GLY A 90 -30.10 3.80 -5.56
N LEU A 91 -30.16 2.55 -5.08
CA LEU A 91 -31.02 1.50 -5.67
C LEU A 91 -32.52 1.87 -5.63
N THR A 92 -32.94 2.72 -4.70
CA THR A 92 -34.32 3.24 -4.67
C THR A 92 -34.72 3.99 -5.95
N ARG A 93 -33.73 4.46 -6.73
CA ARG A 93 -33.93 5.15 -8.01
C ARG A 93 -33.73 4.24 -9.24
N LEU A 94 -33.51 2.93 -9.05
CA LEU A 94 -33.23 1.94 -10.11
C LEU A 94 -32.15 2.38 -11.14
N SER A 95 -31.17 3.18 -10.72
CA SER A 95 -30.08 3.61 -11.59
C SER A 95 -29.05 2.49 -11.77
N ILE A 96 -28.71 2.20 -13.02
CA ILE A 96 -27.64 1.24 -13.39
C ILE A 96 -26.30 1.66 -12.76
N MET A 97 -26.03 2.96 -12.64
CA MET A 97 -24.79 3.46 -12.02
C MET A 97 -24.71 3.12 -10.53
N SER A 98 -25.84 3.15 -9.81
CA SER A 98 -25.87 2.76 -8.40
C SER A 98 -25.60 1.27 -8.20
N LEU A 99 -26.04 0.41 -9.11
CA LEU A 99 -25.69 -1.02 -9.12
C LEU A 99 -24.19 -1.23 -9.34
N ILE A 100 -23.60 -0.53 -10.30
CA ILE A 100 -22.17 -0.61 -10.59
C ILE A 100 -21.35 -0.14 -9.38
N SER A 101 -21.70 1.01 -8.79
CA SER A 101 -21.03 1.51 -7.58
C SER A 101 -21.16 0.55 -6.41
N LEU A 102 -22.33 -0.06 -6.21
CA LEU A 102 -22.55 -1.06 -5.16
C LEU A 102 -21.68 -2.30 -5.38
N LEU A 103 -21.59 -2.81 -6.61
CA LEU A 103 -20.73 -3.95 -6.93
C LEU A 103 -19.25 -3.63 -6.69
N ILE A 104 -18.79 -2.45 -7.08
CA ILE A 104 -17.40 -2.02 -6.89
C ILE A 104 -17.09 -1.86 -5.40
N ALA A 105 -17.94 -1.17 -4.64
CA ALA A 105 -17.75 -0.96 -3.20
C ALA A 105 -17.85 -2.28 -2.42
N GLY A 106 -18.84 -3.13 -2.76
CA GLY A 106 -19.02 -4.45 -2.16
C GLY A 106 -17.85 -5.37 -2.45
N TYR A 107 -17.33 -5.38 -3.69
CA TYR A 107 -16.16 -6.16 -4.06
C TYR A 107 -14.87 -5.62 -3.41
N GLY A 108 -14.71 -4.30 -3.32
CA GLY A 108 -13.61 -3.67 -2.60
C GLY A 108 -13.62 -4.04 -1.11
N LEU A 109 -14.79 -4.02 -0.48
CA LEU A 109 -14.96 -4.44 0.91
C LEU A 109 -14.64 -5.92 1.09
N TYR A 110 -15.12 -6.78 0.18
CA TYR A 110 -14.80 -8.21 0.18
C TYR A 110 -13.28 -8.46 0.09
N LEU A 111 -12.56 -7.74 -0.79
CA LEU A 111 -11.10 -7.84 -0.89
C LEU A 111 -10.40 -7.32 0.37
N LEU A 112 -10.88 -6.21 0.94
CA LEU A 112 -10.29 -5.61 2.15
C LEU A 112 -10.46 -6.50 3.39
N LEU A 113 -11.56 -7.27 3.46
CA LEU A 113 -11.83 -8.21 4.54
C LEU A 113 -11.11 -9.55 4.37
N GLN A 114 -10.36 -9.77 3.29
CA GLN A 114 -9.56 -11.00 3.16
C GLN A 114 -8.47 -11.05 4.24
N PRO A 115 -8.24 -12.22 4.86
CA PRO A 115 -7.26 -12.37 5.94
C PRO A 115 -5.84 -12.02 5.49
N ASP A 116 -5.49 -12.32 4.24
CA ASP A 116 -4.19 -11.99 3.64
C ASP A 116 -3.91 -10.48 3.64
N VAL A 117 -4.94 -9.69 3.36
CA VAL A 117 -4.85 -8.22 3.28
C VAL A 117 -4.80 -7.65 4.69
N GLN A 118 -5.68 -8.10 5.58
CA GLN A 118 -5.72 -7.67 6.97
C GLN A 118 -4.38 -7.90 7.69
N MET A 119 -3.79 -9.09 7.53
CA MET A 119 -2.48 -9.41 8.11
C MET A 119 -1.41 -8.43 7.65
N LEU A 120 -1.39 -8.03 6.37
CA LEU A 120 -0.42 -7.07 5.85
C LEU A 120 -0.55 -5.68 6.49
N TYR A 121 -1.78 -5.19 6.66
CA TYR A 121 -2.04 -3.87 7.24
C TYR A 121 -1.86 -3.86 8.77
N LEU A 122 -2.42 -4.84 9.49
CA LEU A 122 -2.34 -4.96 10.96
C LEU A 122 -0.89 -5.11 11.43
N HIS A 123 -0.11 -5.91 10.70
CA HIS A 123 1.30 -6.10 10.98
C HIS A 123 2.08 -4.78 10.91
N ARG A 124 1.84 -3.97 9.87
CA ARG A 124 2.48 -2.66 9.73
C ARG A 124 2.01 -1.64 10.79
N ILE A 125 0.74 -1.72 11.23
CA ILE A 125 0.21 -0.87 12.31
C ILE A 125 0.98 -1.11 13.62
N GLN A 126 1.27 -2.37 13.95
CA GLN A 126 2.02 -2.73 15.16
C GLN A 126 3.42 -2.09 15.20
N PHE A 127 4.17 -2.08 14.08
CA PHE A 127 5.52 -1.48 14.04
C PHE A 127 5.53 0.04 14.17
N ASN A 128 4.51 0.73 13.63
CA ASN A 128 4.46 2.19 13.62
C ASN A 128 3.98 2.80 14.94
N ILE A 129 3.13 2.10 15.70
CA ILE A 129 2.54 2.63 16.95
C ILE A 129 3.41 2.28 18.17
N PHE A 130 4.06 1.12 18.19
CA PHE A 130 4.75 0.62 19.40
C PHE A 130 6.28 0.71 19.35
N GLY A 131 6.86 1.37 18.35
CA GLY A 131 8.31 1.62 18.29
C GLY A 131 9.15 0.33 18.37
N GLY A 132 9.35 -0.34 17.23
CA GLY A 132 10.49 -1.23 17.04
C GLY A 132 10.51 -2.52 17.89
N GLY A 133 9.43 -3.30 17.89
CA GLY A 133 9.55 -4.72 18.23
C GLY A 133 10.20 -5.50 17.08
N PRO A 134 11.02 -6.53 17.32
CA PRO A 134 11.57 -7.37 16.26
C PRO A 134 10.44 -8.08 15.53
N SER A 135 10.41 -7.88 14.21
CA SER A 135 9.64 -8.64 13.25
C SER A 135 9.76 -10.15 13.47
N PRO A 136 8.68 -10.90 13.75
CA PRO A 136 8.71 -12.36 13.77
C PRO A 136 8.77 -12.97 12.36
N TYR A 137 8.62 -12.14 11.32
CA TYR A 137 8.92 -12.54 9.95
C TYR A 137 10.43 -12.41 9.73
N PRO A 138 11.12 -13.47 9.29
CA PRO A 138 12.53 -13.38 8.93
C PRO A 138 12.68 -12.32 7.83
N GLN A 139 13.51 -11.31 8.10
CA GLN A 139 13.86 -10.19 7.22
C GLN A 139 14.65 -10.63 5.96
N GLN A 140 14.62 -11.92 5.59
CA GLN A 140 15.37 -12.47 4.46
C GLN A 140 14.84 -12.01 3.09
N TYR A 141 13.76 -11.23 3.03
CA TYR A 141 13.05 -10.94 1.78
C TYR A 141 13.13 -9.49 1.25
N TYR A 142 13.94 -8.62 1.86
CA TYR A 142 14.39 -7.38 1.21
C TYR A 142 15.84 -7.50 0.76
N GLN A 143 16.22 -8.64 0.17
CA GLN A 143 17.31 -8.63 -0.79
C GLN A 143 16.75 -8.04 -2.08
N GLN A 144 16.82 -6.72 -2.16
CA GLN A 144 16.82 -6.03 -3.44
C GLN A 144 17.86 -6.74 -4.31
N PRO A 145 17.52 -7.22 -5.51
CA PRO A 145 18.52 -7.76 -6.42
C PRO A 145 19.59 -6.69 -6.55
N ALA A 146 20.79 -6.98 -6.08
CA ALA A 146 21.89 -6.05 -6.23
C ALA A 146 22.00 -5.78 -7.73
N ALA A 147 21.79 -4.52 -8.12
CA ALA A 147 22.22 -4.07 -9.44
C ALA A 147 23.67 -4.57 -9.61
N PRO A 148 24.08 -5.06 -10.80
CA PRO A 148 25.43 -5.59 -11.00
C PRO A 148 26.45 -4.58 -10.46
N GLN A 149 26.98 -4.84 -9.27
CA GLN A 149 27.97 -4.01 -8.65
C GLN A 149 29.23 -4.32 -9.45
N VAL A 150 29.52 -3.46 -10.42
CA VAL A 150 30.83 -3.40 -11.05
C VAL A 150 31.85 -3.46 -9.93
N GLN A 151 32.56 -4.58 -9.84
CA GLN A 151 33.58 -4.81 -8.84
C GLN A 151 34.68 -3.79 -9.09
N GLN A 152 34.59 -2.65 -8.40
CA GLN A 152 35.68 -1.70 -8.33
C GLN A 152 36.80 -2.42 -7.56
N PRO A 153 37.99 -2.62 -8.15
CA PRO A 153 39.09 -3.27 -7.48
C PRO A 153 39.48 -2.41 -6.28
N ALA A 154 39.16 -2.88 -5.06
CA ALA A 154 39.62 -2.22 -3.85
C ALA A 154 41.15 -2.35 -3.79
N PRO A 155 41.90 -1.24 -3.57
CA PRO A 155 43.35 -1.30 -3.46
C PRO A 155 43.74 -2.23 -2.30
N ALA A 156 44.70 -3.11 -2.57
CA ALA A 156 45.25 -4.08 -1.63
C ALA A 156 45.84 -3.36 -0.40
N THR A 157 44.98 -3.12 0.59
CA THR A 157 45.39 -2.64 1.91
C THR A 157 45.24 -3.82 2.86
N GLN A 158 46.35 -4.17 3.49
CA GLN A 158 46.57 -5.35 4.30
C GLN A 158 45.36 -5.64 5.19
N GLN A 159 44.74 -6.82 5.02
CA GLN A 159 43.62 -7.24 5.86
C GLN A 159 44.09 -7.27 7.33
N PRO A 160 43.46 -6.49 8.23
CA PRO A 160 43.82 -6.50 9.64
C PRO A 160 43.56 -7.90 10.22
N LYS A 161 44.47 -8.35 11.08
CA LYS A 161 44.39 -9.63 11.79
C LYS A 161 43.86 -9.41 13.21
N CYS A 162 43.18 -10.42 13.73
CA CYS A 162 42.57 -10.35 15.06
C CYS A 162 43.67 -10.34 16.12
N PRO A 163 43.68 -9.38 17.06
CA PRO A 163 44.69 -9.34 18.12
C PRO A 163 44.58 -10.52 19.08
N VAL A 164 43.42 -11.20 19.12
CA VAL A 164 43.16 -12.33 20.03
C VAL A 164 43.48 -13.69 19.39
N CYS A 165 43.13 -13.89 18.12
CA CYS A 165 43.26 -15.20 17.47
C CYS A 165 44.09 -15.19 16.18
N GLY A 166 44.66 -14.06 15.79
CA GLY A 166 45.49 -13.90 14.60
C GLY A 166 44.78 -14.12 13.25
N SER A 167 43.48 -14.41 13.26
CA SER A 167 42.70 -14.72 12.05
C SER A 167 42.39 -13.45 11.25
N PRO A 168 42.25 -13.53 9.92
CA PRO A 168 41.91 -12.37 9.09
C PRO A 168 40.51 -11.86 9.44
N LEU A 169 40.35 -10.54 9.58
CA LEU A 169 39.03 -9.95 9.84
C LEU A 169 38.30 -9.72 8.53
N VAL A 170 36.98 -9.90 8.58
CA VAL A 170 36.08 -9.61 7.48
C VAL A 170 35.50 -8.21 7.71
N TRP A 171 35.62 -7.35 6.71
CA TRP A 171 35.01 -6.02 6.77
C TRP A 171 33.49 -6.13 6.58
N VAL A 172 32.73 -5.70 7.57
CA VAL A 172 31.26 -5.68 7.49
C VAL A 172 30.81 -4.27 7.11
N GLN A 173 30.51 -4.06 5.83
CA GLN A 173 30.13 -2.75 5.28
C GLN A 173 28.94 -2.11 6.00
N GLN A 174 27.97 -2.92 6.45
CA GLN A 174 26.77 -2.46 7.14
C GLN A 174 27.08 -1.67 8.42
N TYR A 175 28.13 -2.06 9.15
CA TYR A 175 28.51 -1.42 10.41
C TYR A 175 29.85 -0.68 10.35
N ARG A 176 30.54 -0.77 9.20
CA ARG A 176 31.90 -0.24 9.00
C ARG A 176 32.85 -0.66 10.13
N ARG A 177 32.78 -1.94 10.50
CA ARG A 177 33.59 -2.57 11.55
C ARG A 177 34.18 -3.87 11.04
N TRP A 178 35.28 -4.28 11.66
CA TRP A 178 35.93 -5.52 11.34
C TRP A 178 35.38 -6.64 12.22
N TYR A 179 34.95 -7.75 11.61
CA TYR A 179 34.41 -8.90 12.33
C TYR A 179 35.36 -10.08 12.30
N CYS A 180 35.61 -10.67 13.45
CA CYS A 180 36.35 -11.91 13.56
C CYS A 180 35.39 -13.10 13.64
N THR A 181 35.44 -13.99 12.65
CA THR A 181 34.59 -15.19 12.56
C THR A 181 34.95 -16.28 13.56
N LYS A 182 36.20 -16.32 14.05
CA LYS A 182 36.60 -17.27 15.11
C LYS A 182 36.20 -16.82 16.51
N CYS A 183 36.35 -15.53 16.81
CA CYS A 183 36.02 -14.98 18.13
C CYS A 183 34.57 -14.49 18.24
N ASN A 184 33.83 -14.46 17.13
CA ASN A 184 32.49 -13.85 17.02
C ASN A 184 32.41 -12.45 17.65
N LYS A 185 33.45 -11.64 17.43
CA LYS A 185 33.59 -10.31 18.02
C LYS A 185 33.91 -9.26 16.96
N TYR A 186 33.38 -8.06 17.17
CA TYR A 186 33.66 -6.89 16.35
C TYR A 186 34.84 -6.08 16.94
N TYR A 187 35.63 -5.51 16.04
CA TYR A 187 36.73 -4.60 16.32
C TYR A 187 36.60 -3.34 15.46
#